data_AF-A0A973QUS0-F1
#
_entry.id   AF-A0A973QUS0-F1
#
_cell.length_a   1.000
_cell.length_b   1.000
_cell.length_c   1.000
_cell.angle_alpha   90.00
_cell.angle_beta   90.00
_cell.angle_gamma   90.00
#
_symmetry.space_group_name_H-M   'P 1'
#
loop_
_entity.id
_entity.type
_entity.pdbx_description
1 polymer ?
#
loop_
_entity_poly.entity_id
_entity_poly.type
_entity_poly.pdbx_seq_one_letter_code
_entity_poly.pdbx_strand_id
1 'polypeptide(L)'
;MTTPRLPAPDSAPALRDDLLAADFTADGCLELLGAVAYAALSRAETVPALRATRGGSPLETLVRLFLLQRPTPYDLARAALPGLDRYHA
;
A
#
# COMPACT_ATOMS: atom_id res chain seq x y z
N MET A 1 -25.78 -11.01 -14.62
CA MET A 1 -24.96 -10.20 -13.72
C MET A 1 -24.00 -11.12 -13.01
N THR A 2 -22.69 -10.94 -13.16
CA THR A 2 -21.68 -11.76 -12.46
C THR A 2 -21.59 -11.29 -11.02
N THR A 3 -21.78 -12.19 -10.06
CA THR A 3 -21.60 -11.92 -8.64
C THR A 3 -20.11 -11.67 -8.39
N PRO A 4 -19.72 -10.53 -7.78
CA PRO A 4 -18.31 -10.28 -7.45
C PRO A 4 -17.83 -11.38 -6.48
N ARG A 5 -16.73 -12.06 -6.83
CA ARG A 5 -16.08 -12.98 -5.91
C ARG A 5 -15.37 -12.15 -4.85
N LEU A 6 -15.68 -12.43 -3.59
CA LEU A 6 -14.88 -11.94 -2.48
C LEU A 6 -13.67 -12.87 -2.31
N PRO A 7 -12.50 -12.34 -1.92
CA PRO A 7 -11.36 -13.18 -1.59
C PRO A 7 -11.73 -14.16 -0.46
N ALA A 8 -11.10 -15.33 -0.46
CA ALA A 8 -11.35 -16.36 0.55
C ALA A 8 -10.98 -15.84 1.95
N PRO A 9 -11.77 -16.11 3.01
CA PRO A 9 -11.53 -15.54 4.35
C PRO A 9 -10.15 -15.86 4.94
N ASP A 10 -9.57 -16.99 4.54
CA ASP A 10 -8.25 -17.47 4.94
C ASP A 10 -7.09 -16.75 4.23
N SER A 11 -7.36 -15.87 3.25
CA SER A 11 -6.33 -15.07 2.59
C SER A 11 -5.90 -13.85 3.42
N ALA A 12 -6.70 -13.44 4.42
CA ALA A 12 -6.45 -12.24 5.21
C ALA A 12 -5.17 -12.30 6.06
N PRO A 13 -4.84 -13.41 6.76
CA PRO A 13 -3.55 -13.54 7.46
C PRO A 13 -2.36 -13.37 6.52
N ALA A 14 -2.44 -13.98 5.34
CA ALA A 14 -1.36 -13.93 4.37
C ALA A 14 -1.16 -12.50 3.83
N LEU A 15 -2.25 -11.78 3.54
CA LEU A 15 -2.20 -10.35 3.21
C LEU A 15 -1.62 -9.50 4.33
N ARG A 16 -2.01 -9.75 5.58
CA ARG A 16 -1.45 -9.06 6.73
C ARG A 16 0.07 -9.25 6.79
N ASP A 17 0.56 -10.46 6.56
CA ASP A 17 2.00 -10.75 6.60
C ASP A 17 2.77 -9.99 5.50
N ASP A 18 2.23 -9.91 4.28
CA ASP A 18 2.83 -9.13 3.19
C ASP A 18 2.87 -7.62 3.51
N LEU A 19 1.79 -7.06 4.08
CA LEU A 19 1.73 -5.65 4.46
C LEU A 19 2.72 -5.33 5.59
N LEU A 20 2.84 -6.21 6.58
CA LEU A 20 3.79 -6.06 7.68
C LEU A 20 5.24 -6.19 7.20
N ALA A 21 5.53 -7.11 6.28
CA ALA A 21 6.87 -7.28 5.71
C ALA A 21 7.34 -6.05 4.91
N ALA A 22 6.41 -5.24 4.41
CA ALA A 22 6.68 -3.98 3.73
C ALA A 22 6.60 -2.75 4.65
N ASP A 23 6.54 -2.94 5.98
CA ASP A 23 6.35 -1.90 7.00
C ASP A 23 5.10 -1.02 6.78
N PHE A 24 4.07 -1.54 6.09
CA PHE A 24 2.83 -0.81 5.83
C PHE A 24 1.93 -0.78 7.08
N THR A 25 2.38 0.03 8.04
CA THR A 25 1.74 0.31 9.32
C THR A 25 1.58 1.82 9.48
N ALA A 26 0.78 2.27 10.45
CA ALA A 26 0.66 3.71 10.74
C ALA A 26 2.02 4.32 11.10
N ASP A 27 2.82 3.61 11.91
CA ASP A 27 4.15 4.06 12.34
C ASP A 27 5.15 4.06 11.18
N GLY A 28 5.18 3.00 10.36
CA GLY A 28 6.03 2.96 9.17
C GLY A 28 5.67 4.05 8.15
N CYS A 29 4.38 4.32 7.96
CA CYS A 29 3.94 5.45 7.12
C CYS A 29 4.35 6.80 7.70
N LEU A 30 4.29 6.98 9.03
CA LEU A 30 4.73 8.21 9.69
C LEU A 30 6.24 8.40 9.56
N GLU A 31 7.04 7.35 9.74
CA GLU A 31 8.49 7.39 9.58
C GLU A 31 8.89 7.72 8.15
N LEU A 32 8.28 7.07 7.15
CA LEU A 32 8.54 7.32 5.73
C LEU A 32 8.17 8.75 5.32
N LEU A 33 6.96 9.20 5.68
CA LEU A 33 6.43 10.50 5.23
C LEU A 33 6.99 11.68 6.03
N GLY A 34 7.39 11.43 7.28
CA GLY A 34 7.62 12.45 8.27
C GLY A 34 6.33 13.11 8.75
N ALA A 35 6.40 13.76 9.92
CA ALA A 35 5.23 14.32 10.61
C ALA A 35 4.41 15.30 9.74
N VAL A 36 5.08 16.14 8.95
CA VAL A 36 4.41 17.17 8.13
C VAL A 36 3.59 16.54 7.01
N ALA A 37 4.16 15.64 6.21
CA ALA A 37 3.45 15.04 5.10
C ALA A 37 2.37 14.05 5.59
N TYR A 38 2.60 13.35 6.70
CA TYR A 38 1.61 12.49 7.33
C TYR A 38 0.38 13.27 7.85
N ALA A 39 0.62 14.41 8.50
CA ALA A 39 -0.46 15.29 8.97
C ALA A 39 -1.25 15.92 7.81
N ALA A 40 -0.58 16.32 6.72
CA ALA A 40 -1.23 16.82 5.51
C ALA A 40 -2.11 15.74 4.86
N LEU A 41 -1.59 14.52 4.73
CA LEU A 41 -2.31 13.40 4.16
C LEU A 41 -3.57 13.05 4.95
N SER A 42 -3.52 13.12 6.29
CA SER A 42 -4.68 12.95 7.18
C SER A 42 -5.80 13.98 6.93
N ARG A 43 -5.50 15.08 6.24
CA ARG A 43 -6.45 16.12 5.79
C ARG A 43 -6.77 16.04 4.30
N ALA A 44 -6.48 14.91 3.66
CA ALA A 44 -6.59 14.68 2.23
C ALA A 44 -5.67 15.55 1.34
N GLU A 45 -4.63 16.18 1.90
CA GLU A 45 -3.61 16.88 1.13
C GLU A 45 -2.51 15.90 0.68
N THR A 46 -2.60 15.44 -0.58
CA THR A 46 -1.76 14.34 -1.09
C THR A 46 -0.40 14.77 -1.63
N VAL A 47 -0.22 16.05 -1.97
CA VAL A 47 1.01 16.56 -2.64
C VAL A 47 2.29 16.30 -1.83
N PRO A 48 2.34 16.54 -0.50
CA PRO A 48 3.54 16.25 0.29
C PRO A 48 3.90 14.76 0.28
N ALA A 49 2.91 13.87 0.43
CA ALA A 49 3.12 12.43 0.40
C ALA A 49 3.55 11.91 -1.00
N LEU A 50 3.01 12.49 -2.08
CA LEU A 50 3.46 12.23 -3.45
C LEU A 50 4.92 12.66 -3.69
N ARG A 51 5.41 13.68 -2.98
CA ARG A 51 6.82 14.10 -3.05
C ARG A 51 7.73 13.17 -2.27
N ALA A 52 7.29 12.68 -1.11
CA ALA A 52 8.04 11.78 -0.25
C ALA A 52 8.19 10.35 -0.83
N THR A 53 7.31 9.92 -1.74
CA THR A 53 7.23 8.52 -2.22
C THR A 53 7.76 8.32 -3.65
N ARG A 54 8.99 8.79 -3.93
CA ARG A 54 9.60 8.74 -5.28
C ARG A 54 10.71 7.71 -5.46
N GLY A 55 11.16 7.08 -4.39
CA GLY A 55 12.22 6.07 -4.36
C GLY A 55 11.79 4.68 -4.81
N GLY A 56 10.49 4.34 -4.73
CA GLY A 56 9.96 3.09 -5.27
C GLY A 56 10.19 1.87 -4.37
N SER A 57 10.46 2.07 -3.08
CA SER A 57 10.47 0.99 -2.10
C SER A 57 9.10 0.30 -1.98
N PRO A 58 9.02 -0.92 -1.39
CA PRO A 58 7.75 -1.58 -1.11
C PRO A 58 6.76 -0.72 -0.33
N LEU A 59 7.21 -0.06 0.74
CA LEU A 59 6.37 0.82 1.55
C LEU A 59 5.84 2.01 0.74
N GLU A 60 6.70 2.68 -0.01
CA GLU A 60 6.29 3.79 -0.90
C GLU A 60 5.29 3.34 -1.96
N THR A 61 5.45 2.12 -2.48
CA THR A 61 4.54 1.53 -3.46
C THR A 61 3.16 1.32 -2.85
N LEU A 62 3.07 0.78 -1.64
CA LEU A 62 1.79 0.56 -0.94
C LEU A 62 1.13 1.87 -0.53
N VAL A 63 1.90 2.86 -0.05
CA VAL A 63 1.38 4.22 0.22
C VAL A 63 0.80 4.84 -1.06
N ARG A 64 1.50 4.70 -2.20
CA ARG A 64 1.00 5.21 -3.48
C ARG A 64 -0.25 4.50 -3.95
N LEU A 65 -0.29 3.17 -3.84
CA LEU A 65 -1.41 2.34 -4.29
C LEU A 65 -2.68 2.59 -3.45
N PHE A 66 -2.56 2.50 -2.13
CA PHE A 66 -3.72 2.50 -1.24
C PHE A 66 -4.08 3.89 -0.70
N LEU A 67 -3.11 4.66 -0.23
CA LEU A 67 -3.39 5.94 0.42
C LEU A 67 -3.49 7.10 -0.59
N LEU A 68 -2.66 7.07 -1.64
CA LEU A 68 -2.63 8.13 -2.65
C LEU A 68 -3.39 7.76 -3.93
N GLN A 69 -3.91 6.52 -4.00
CA GLN A 69 -4.72 6.01 -5.12
C GLN A 69 -4.06 6.23 -6.49
N ARG A 70 -2.74 6.07 -6.55
CA ARG A 70 -1.95 6.21 -7.77
C ARG A 70 -1.77 4.85 -8.42
N PRO A 71 -1.86 4.76 -9.75
CA PRO A 71 -1.47 3.54 -10.45
C PRO A 71 0.02 3.28 -10.17
N THR A 72 0.34 2.03 -9.86
CA THR A 72 1.71 1.54 -9.71
C THR A 72 1.97 0.48 -10.78
N PRO A 73 3.20 0.40 -11.31
CA PRO A 73 3.63 -0.73 -12.12
C PRO A 73 3.38 -2.06 -11.39
N TYR A 74 2.87 -3.06 -12.11
CA TYR A 74 2.47 -4.33 -11.52
C TYR A 74 3.65 -5.10 -10.88
N ASP A 75 4.85 -4.96 -11.43
CA ASP A 75 6.08 -5.51 -10.90
C ASP A 75 6.44 -4.93 -9.51
N LEU A 76 6.24 -3.63 -9.31
CA LEU A 76 6.41 -3.00 -7.99
C LEU A 76 5.32 -3.45 -7.02
N ALA A 77 4.07 -3.54 -7.48
CA ALA A 77 2.98 -4.06 -6.66
C ALA A 77 3.23 -5.52 -6.22
N ARG A 78 3.73 -6.37 -7.12
CA ARG A 78 4.11 -7.76 -6.84
C ARG A 78 5.33 -7.84 -5.91
N ALA A 79 6.27 -6.90 -6.01
CA ALA A 79 7.40 -6.84 -5.08
C ALA A 79 6.95 -6.45 -3.66
N ALA A 80 5.95 -5.56 -3.55
CA ALA A 80 5.40 -5.13 -2.27
C ALA A 80 4.35 -6.09 -1.68
N LEU A 81 3.70 -6.89 -2.53
CA LEU A 81 2.73 -7.93 -2.16
C LEU A 81 3.15 -9.25 -2.83
N PRO A 82 4.13 -9.98 -2.27
CA PRO A 82 4.63 -11.22 -2.87
C PRO A 82 3.54 -12.26 -3.10
N GLY A 83 2.47 -12.22 -2.31
CA GLY A 83 1.29 -13.06 -2.47
C GLY A 83 0.25 -12.56 -3.47
N LEU A 84 0.48 -11.50 -4.24
CA LEU A 84 -0.54 -10.83 -5.05
C LEU A 84 -1.36 -11.78 -5.93
N ASP A 85 -0.71 -12.79 -6.53
CA ASP A 85 -1.37 -13.79 -7.38
C ASP A 85 -2.37 -14.68 -6.62
N ARG A 86 -2.15 -14.90 -5.31
CA ARG A 86 -3.05 -15.69 -4.46
C ARG A 86 -4.34 -14.97 -4.11
N TYR A 87 -4.37 -13.64 -4.25
CA TYR A 87 -5.57 -12.83 -4.02
C TYR A 87 -6.47 -12.71 -5.25
N HIS A 88 -5.97 -13.08 -6.43
CA HIS A 88 -6.67 -12.96 -7.71
C HIS A 88 -7.63 -14.14 -8.00
N ALA A 89 -7.80 -15.08 -7.05
CA ALA A 89 -8.63 -16.28 -7.21
C ALA A 89 -10.14 -16.01 -7.06
#